data_AF-A0A934B9F9-F1
#
_entry.id   AF-A0A934B9F9-F1
#
_cell.length_a   1.000
_cell.length_b   1.000
_cell.length_c   1.000
_cell.angle_alpha   90.00
_cell.angle_beta   90.00
_cell.angle_gamma   90.00
#
_symmetry.space_group_name_H-M   'P 1'
#
loop_
_entity.id
_entity.type
_entity.pdbx_description
1 polymer ?
#
loop_
_entity_poly.entity_id
_entity_poly.type
_entity_poly.pdbx_seq_one_letter_code
_entity_poly.pdbx_strand_id
1 'polypeptide(L)' 'MPVFFSSLNLISQAQKVGHHKTKKDAVTTALKEYIARKKQIEVIGLFGKIVFDKKYDYKKARTR' A
#
# COMPACT_ATOMS: atom_id res chain seq x y z
N MET A 1 20.00 -16.94 -20.41
CA MET A 1 18.55 -16.83 -20.65
C MET A 1 18.07 -15.48 -20.10
N PRO A 2 17.46 -14.60 -20.90
CA PRO A 2 17.31 -13.19 -20.53
C PRO A 2 16.16 -12.99 -19.54
N VAL A 3 16.44 -12.25 -18.47
CA VAL A 3 15.53 -11.92 -17.35
C VAL A 3 14.28 -11.13 -17.80
N PHE A 4 14.33 -10.52 -18.99
CA PHE A 4 13.28 -9.68 -19.58
C PHE A 4 11.97 -10.43 -19.90
N PHE A 5 12.00 -11.73 -20.15
CA PHE A 5 10.78 -12.48 -20.45
C PHE A 5 9.86 -12.67 -19.23
N SER A 6 10.43 -12.64 -18.01
CA SER A 6 9.67 -12.86 -16.79
C SER A 6 8.79 -11.67 -16.40
N SER A 7 9.29 -10.44 -16.57
CA SER A 7 8.58 -9.23 -16.19
C SER A 7 7.37 -8.95 -17.07
N LEU A 8 7.43 -9.31 -18.36
CA LEU A 8 6.30 -9.18 -19.27
C LEU A 8 5.12 -10.09 -18.88
N ASN A 9 5.40 -11.29 -18.37
CA ASN A 9 4.37 -12.20 -17.88
C ASN A 9 3.70 -11.63 -16.62
N LEU A 10 4.50 -11.10 -15.68
CA LEU A 10 3.99 -10.44 -14.47
C LEU A 10 3.11 -9.23 -14.79
N ILE A 11 3.51 -8.39 -15.75
CA ILE A 11 2.71 -7.24 -16.16
C ILE A 11 1.40 -7.69 -16.80
N SER A 12 1.42 -8.75 -17.62
CA SER A 12 0.20 -9.29 -18.21
C SER A 12 -0.74 -9.89 -17.18
N GLN A 13 -0.20 -10.58 -16.17
CA GLN A 13 -0.98 -11.11 -15.05
C GLN A 13 -1.58 -9.98 -14.21
N ALA A 14 -0.78 -8.97 -13.84
CA ALA A 14 -1.25 -7.80 -13.11
C ALA A 14 -2.35 -7.06 -13.88
N GLN A 15 -2.22 -6.94 -15.21
CA GLN A 15 -3.25 -6.33 -16.05
C GLN A 15 -4.56 -7.13 -16.02
N LYS A 16 -4.49 -8.46 -16.13
CA LYS A 16 -5.68 -9.33 -16.10
C LYS A 16 -6.35 -9.34 -14.73
N VAL A 17 -5.59 -9.56 -13.67
CA VAL A 17 -6.10 -9.65 -12.28
C VAL A 17 -6.60 -8.30 -11.78
N GLY A 18 -5.89 -7.21 -12.10
CA GLY A 18 -6.29 -5.84 -11.77
C GLY A 18 -7.33 -5.24 -12.73
N HIS A 19 -7.77 -6.00 -13.74
CA HIS A 19 -8.75 -5.57 -14.75
C HIS A 19 -8.39 -4.24 -15.43
N HIS A 20 -7.09 -4.03 -15.70
CA HIS A 20 -6.59 -2.77 -16.23
C HIS A 20 -6.70 -2.70 -17.75
N LYS A 21 -7.13 -1.55 -18.27
CA LYS A 21 -7.28 -1.31 -19.71
C LYS A 21 -5.94 -1.38 -20.46
N THR A 22 -4.85 -0.96 -19.80
CA THR A 22 -3.50 -1.01 -20.39
C THR A 22 -2.46 -1.61 -19.44
N LYS A 23 -1.36 -2.12 -20.01
CA LYS A 23 -0.19 -2.58 -19.24
C LYS A 23 0.42 -1.47 -18.39
N LYS A 24 0.42 -0.22 -18.90
CA LYS A 24 0.92 0.96 -18.18
C LYS A 24 0.09 1.23 -16.92
N ASP A 25 -1.23 1.11 -17.02
CA ASP A 25 -2.13 1.29 -15.87
C ASP A 25 -1.90 0.21 -14.81
N ALA A 26 -1.67 -1.03 -15.24
CA ALA A 26 -1.34 -2.14 -14.35
C ALA A 26 -0.02 -1.90 -13.59
N VAL A 27 1.03 -1.50 -14.29
CA VAL A 27 2.32 -1.17 -13.67
C VAL A 27 2.19 0.01 -12.70
N THR A 28 1.50 1.07 -13.10
CA THR A 28 1.32 2.27 -12.29
C THR A 28 0.56 1.97 -11.00
N THR A 29 -0.51 1.17 -11.10
CA THR A 29 -1.33 0.75 -9.96
C THR A 29 -0.51 -0.13 -9.01
N ALA A 30 0.17 -1.15 -9.54
CA ALA A 30 0.99 -2.05 -8.74
C ALA A 30 2.10 -1.31 -7.97
N LEU A 31 2.75 -0.32 -8.59
CA LEU A 31 3.77 0.51 -7.91
C LEU A 31 3.17 1.37 -6.79
N LYS A 32 2.01 1.98 -7.02
CA LYS A 32 1.31 2.77 -5.99
C LYS A 32 0.94 1.90 -4.79
N GLU A 33 0.37 0.73 -5.03
CA GLU A 33 0.01 -0.22 -3.98
C GLU A 33 1.25 -0.72 -3.22
N TYR A 34 2.33 -1.06 -3.94
CA TYR A 34 3.58 -1.47 -3.31
C TYR A 34 4.13 -0.39 -2.36
N ILE A 35 4.21 0.86 -2.82
CA ILE A 35 4.66 1.99 -2.01
C ILE A 35 3.72 2.21 -0.82
N ALA A 36 2.40 2.19 -1.03
CA ALA A 36 1.42 2.37 0.03
C ALA A 36 1.55 1.28 1.11
N ARG A 37 1.69 0.00 0.72
CA ARG A 37 1.90 -1.11 1.65
C ARG A 37 3.20 -0.95 2.44
N LYS A 38 4.28 -0.50 1.81
CA LYS A 38 5.55 -0.22 2.50
C LYS A 38 5.41 0.90 3.53
N LYS A 39 4.75 2.00 3.16
CA LYS A 39 4.46 3.11 4.09
C LYS A 39 3.56 2.68 5.25
N GLN A 40 2.57 1.83 5.01
CA GLN A 40 1.73 1.28 6.08
C GLN A 40 2.53 0.40 7.05
N ILE A 41 3.49 -0.39 6.55
CA ILE A 41 4.37 -1.19 7.41
C ILE A 41 5.26 -0.28 8.27
N GLU A 42 5.69 0.88 7.79
CA GLU A 42 6.44 1.84 8.62
C GLU A 42 5.65 2.35 9.82
N VAL A 43 4.31 2.39 9.75
CA VAL A 43 3.44 2.71 10.90
C VAL A 43 3.62 1.70 12.04
N ILE A 44 3.95 0.44 11.74
CA ILE A 44 4.28 -0.56 12.77
C ILE A 44 5.48 -0.10 13.61
N GLY A 45 6.46 0.56 12.98
CA GLY A 45 7.62 1.14 13.69
C GLY A 45 7.30 2.35 14.57
N LEU A 46 6.08 2.90 14.49
CA LEU A 46 5.58 3.96 15.37
C LEU A 46 4.85 3.40 16.60
N PHE A 47 4.44 2.13 16.61
CA PHE A 47 3.91 1.49 17.81
C PHE A 47 4.98 1.48 18.91
N GLY A 48 4.61 1.96 20.10
CA GLY A 48 5.53 2.12 21.23
C GLY A 48 6.34 3.43 21.25
N LYS A 49 6.36 4.20 20.15
CA LYS A 49 6.93 5.57 20.13
C LYS A 49 5.88 6.65 20.34
N ILE A 50 4.61 6.33 20.10
CA ILE A 50 3.49 7.24 20.32
C ILE A 50 3.20 7.28 21.82
N VAL A 51 3.60 8.38 22.47
CA VAL A 51 3.23 8.67 23.85
C VAL A 51 1.84 9.31 23.84
N PHE A 52 0.83 8.56 24.27
CA PHE A 52 -0.49 9.11 24.49
C PHE A 52 -0.47 9.98 25.75
N ASP A 53 -1.01 11.20 25.65
CA ASP A 53 -1.20 12.05 26.83
C ASP A 53 -2.16 11.33 27.80
N LYS A 54 -1.74 11.14 29.05
CA LYS A 54 -2.53 10.50 30.10
C LYS A 54 -3.86 11.23 30.37
N LYS A 55 -3.95 12.52 30.01
CA LYS A 55 -5.15 13.34 30.16
C LYS A 55 -6.05 13.31 28.92
N TYR A 56 -5.70 12.55 27.89
CA TYR A 56 -6.48 12.46 26.66
C TYR A 56 -7.76 11.64 26.88
N ASP A 57 -8.90 12.32 26.94
CA ASP A 57 -10.22 11.71 27.03
C ASP A 57 -10.87 11.60 25.65
N TYR A 58 -10.68 10.45 25.01
CA TYR A 58 -11.26 10.15 23.70
C TYR A 58 -12.79 10.11 23.70
N LYS A 59 -13.45 10.02 24.87
CA LYS A 59 -14.93 10.00 24.96
C LYS A 59 -15.55 11.37 24.70
N LYS A 60 -14.78 12.46 24.82
CA LYS A 60 -15.24 13.82 24.47
C LYS A 60 -15.62 13.97 22.99
N ALA A 61 -15.06 13.14 22.11
CA ALA A 61 -15.40 13.13 20.69
C ALA A 61 -16.72 12.40 20.37
N ARG A 62 -17.36 11.76 21.36
CA ARG A 62 -18.58 10.95 21.17
C ARG A 62 -19.87 11.74 21.37
N THR A 63 -19.80 12.85 22.09
CA THR A 63 -20.96 13.71 22.35
C THR A 63 -21.22 14.60 21.13
N ARG A 64 -22.20 14.20 20.33
CA ARG A 64 -22.94 15.07 19.40
C ARG A 64 -24.34 15.25 19.94
#